data_AF-A0A661IEZ3-F1
#
_entry.id   AF-A0A661IEZ3-F1
#
_cell.length_a   1.000
_cell.length_b   1.000
_cell.length_c   1.000
_cell.angle_alpha   90.00
_cell.angle_beta   90.00
_cell.angle_gamma   90.00
#
_symmetry.space_group_name_H-M   'P 1'
#
loop_
_entity.id
_entity.type
_entity.pdbx_description
1 polymer ?
#
loop_
_entity_poly.entity_id
_entity_poly.type
_entity_poly.pdbx_seq_one_letter_code
_entity_poly.pdbx_strand_id
1 'polypeptide(L)'
;MGTIIYGDIQDRFGSGVSNCHVTAEDEVTHIEYYDTDADGEYSVVVGNESHNYTVSVWHSGYVVRSRTIAVTPNDFNQCDFIPPSYNLVASVEGTVEDNYGNPVENAFVWGEGTNWYGCKTNANGEYALPLHTGGTYDIKACKTNFNERSYGSITQSGYHPTTDEQTTKNFTGTYCLERILGTDDLGFVVYGRSVVIPDDLPTTSSLIAADDPATTTVKLKTWKFGSGAALTTTSSGTSDSSEGDGSGGTNYKGDCGDCGE
;
A
#
# COMPACT_ATOMS: atom_id res chain seq x y z
N MET A 1 -45.52 6.25 4.32
CA MET A 1 -44.08 5.98 4.52
C MET A 1 -43.40 6.36 3.21
N GLY A 2 -42.21 6.94 3.26
CA GLY A 2 -41.43 7.15 2.02
C GLY A 2 -40.86 5.83 1.54
N THR A 3 -40.55 5.72 0.25
CA THR A 3 -39.75 4.62 -0.27
C THR A 3 -38.27 4.94 -0.04
N ILE A 4 -37.49 3.96 0.40
CA ILE A 4 -36.07 4.18 0.71
C ILE A 4 -35.21 3.29 -0.20
N ILE A 5 -34.17 3.88 -0.79
CA ILE A 5 -33.06 3.15 -1.41
C ILE A 5 -31.89 3.22 -0.42
N TYR A 6 -31.24 2.10 -0.14
CA TYR A 6 -30.11 2.04 0.79
C TYR A 6 -29.08 1.01 0.34
N GLY A 7 -27.89 1.07 0.88
CA GLY A 7 -26.87 0.05 0.66
C GLY A 7 -25.49 0.46 1.12
N ASP A 8 -24.51 -0.37 0.77
CA ASP A 8 -23.11 -0.15 1.12
C ASP A 8 -22.29 0.24 -0.10
N ILE A 9 -21.29 1.12 0.08
CA ILE A 9 -20.36 1.55 -0.95
C ILE A 9 -18.94 1.17 -0.50
N GLN A 10 -18.32 0.25 -1.23
CA GLN A 10 -16.98 -0.24 -0.92
C GLN A 10 -16.03 -0.06 -2.11
N ASP A 11 -14.75 0.10 -1.79
CA ASP A 11 -13.66 -0.01 -2.77
C ASP A 11 -13.43 -1.47 -3.19
N ARG A 12 -12.48 -1.69 -4.09
CA ARG A 12 -12.14 -3.04 -4.58
C ARG A 12 -11.67 -4.01 -3.51
N PHE A 13 -11.18 -3.50 -2.38
CA PHE A 13 -10.63 -4.29 -1.29
C PHE A 13 -11.64 -4.50 -0.16
N GLY A 14 -12.88 -4.03 -0.33
CA GLY A 14 -13.96 -4.19 0.63
C GLY A 14 -13.98 -3.15 1.74
N SER A 15 -13.18 -2.08 1.62
CA SER A 15 -13.21 -0.96 2.58
C SER A 15 -14.36 -0.02 2.23
N GLY A 16 -15.12 0.42 3.24
CA GLY A 16 -16.17 1.43 3.07
C GLY A 16 -15.62 2.74 2.51
N VAL A 17 -16.32 3.32 1.53
CA VAL A 17 -15.96 4.62 0.95
C VAL A 17 -16.87 5.70 1.49
N SER A 18 -16.36 6.47 2.45
CA SER A 18 -17.05 7.62 3.04
C SER A 18 -17.16 8.81 2.10
N ASN A 19 -18.05 9.75 2.42
CA ASN A 19 -18.24 11.02 1.71
C ASN A 19 -18.56 10.87 0.20
N CYS A 20 -19.19 9.76 -0.18
CA CYS A 20 -19.68 9.60 -1.55
C CYS A 20 -20.92 10.45 -1.78
N HIS A 21 -21.04 10.96 -3.00
CA HIS A 21 -22.24 11.59 -3.51
C HIS A 21 -23.06 10.55 -4.26
N VAL A 22 -24.30 10.36 -3.85
CA VAL A 22 -25.22 9.36 -4.40
C VAL A 22 -26.40 10.06 -5.03
N THR A 23 -26.66 9.79 -6.32
CA THR A 23 -27.89 10.23 -6.99
C THR A 23 -28.83 9.04 -7.21
N ALA A 24 -30.13 9.30 -7.15
CA ALA A 24 -31.16 8.36 -7.54
C ALA A 24 -32.10 9.06 -8.53
N GLU A 25 -32.12 8.56 -9.77
CA GLU A 25 -32.77 9.19 -10.91
C GLU A 25 -33.79 8.25 -11.58
N ASP A 26 -35.02 8.73 -11.79
CA ASP A 26 -36.00 8.12 -12.69
C ASP A 26 -36.32 9.09 -13.86
N GLU A 27 -37.33 8.81 -14.69
CA GLU A 27 -37.68 9.68 -15.83
C GLU A 27 -38.17 11.09 -15.43
N VAL A 28 -38.54 11.31 -14.16
CA VAL A 28 -39.22 12.51 -13.66
C VAL A 28 -38.51 13.11 -12.44
N THR A 29 -37.87 12.29 -11.64
CA THR A 29 -37.38 12.58 -10.30
C THR A 29 -35.86 12.46 -10.29
N HIS A 30 -35.19 13.52 -9.81
CA HIS A 30 -33.75 13.54 -9.54
C HIS A 30 -33.56 13.83 -8.05
N ILE A 31 -32.93 12.91 -7.33
CA ILE A 31 -32.61 13.08 -5.92
C ILE A 31 -31.11 12.95 -5.74
N GLU A 32 -30.54 13.89 -4.99
CA GLU A 32 -29.14 13.89 -4.61
C GLU A 32 -29.02 13.69 -3.10
N TYR A 33 -28.08 12.83 -2.72
CA TYR A 33 -27.65 12.60 -1.36
C TYR A 33 -26.14 12.78 -1.27
N TYR A 34 -25.70 13.42 -0.20
CA TYR A 34 -24.30 13.68 0.08
C TYR A 34 -23.95 12.98 1.39
N ASP A 35 -22.72 12.49 1.47
CA ASP A 35 -22.08 12.02 2.70
C ASP A 35 -22.52 10.62 3.13
N THR A 36 -21.93 9.60 2.48
CA THR A 36 -21.84 8.27 3.10
C THR A 36 -20.98 8.31 4.35
N ASP A 37 -21.33 7.47 5.33
CA ASP A 37 -20.60 7.43 6.59
C ASP A 37 -19.23 6.74 6.46
N ALA A 38 -18.53 6.58 7.58
CA ALA A 38 -17.19 5.97 7.61
C ALA A 38 -17.18 4.51 7.11
N ASP A 39 -18.31 3.80 7.21
CA ASP A 39 -18.47 2.42 6.77
C ASP A 39 -18.96 2.32 5.32
N GLY A 40 -19.26 3.47 4.68
CA GLY A 40 -19.73 3.57 3.30
C GLY A 40 -21.24 3.35 3.17
N GLU A 41 -21.99 3.40 4.27
CA GLU A 41 -23.44 3.21 4.23
C GLU A 41 -24.14 4.46 3.67
N TYR A 42 -25.25 4.25 2.96
CA TYR A 42 -26.10 5.32 2.46
C TYR A 42 -27.58 4.98 2.54
N SER A 43 -28.42 6.01 2.66
CA SER A 43 -29.87 5.87 2.52
C SER A 43 -30.50 7.12 1.91
N VAL A 44 -31.36 6.94 0.92
CA VAL A 44 -32.02 8.01 0.17
C VAL A 44 -33.53 7.75 0.15
N VAL A 45 -34.31 8.77 0.51
CA VAL A 45 -35.77 8.71 0.39
C VAL A 45 -36.16 9.11 -1.03
N VAL A 46 -36.87 8.24 -1.74
CA VAL A 46 -37.32 8.45 -3.13
C VAL A 46 -38.83 8.54 -3.26
N GLY A 47 -39.29 8.84 -4.48
CA GLY A 47 -40.71 8.87 -4.83
C GLY A 47 -41.43 7.57 -4.48
N ASN A 48 -42.71 7.67 -4.13
CA ASN A 48 -43.51 6.53 -3.68
C ASN A 48 -44.21 5.78 -4.82
N GLU A 49 -43.58 5.72 -5.98
CA GLU A 49 -44.11 5.14 -7.21
C GLU A 49 -43.24 3.96 -7.65
N SER A 50 -43.85 2.95 -8.28
CA SER A 50 -43.15 1.73 -8.68
C SER A 50 -42.37 2.00 -9.96
N HIS A 51 -41.15 2.53 -9.83
CA HIS A 51 -40.28 2.88 -10.95
C HIS A 51 -38.92 2.19 -10.89
N ASN A 52 -38.22 2.21 -12.02
CA ASN A 52 -36.80 1.90 -12.03
C ASN A 52 -36.02 3.18 -11.72
N TYR A 53 -35.15 3.11 -10.72
CA TYR A 53 -34.21 4.18 -10.41
C TYR A 53 -32.82 3.78 -10.88
N THR A 54 -32.13 4.70 -11.54
CA THR A 54 -30.69 4.62 -11.77
C THR A 54 -30.00 5.29 -10.60
N VAL A 55 -29.34 4.49 -9.78
CA VAL A 55 -28.53 4.94 -8.66
C VAL A 55 -27.10 5.14 -9.17
N SER A 56 -26.54 6.34 -9.01
CA SER A 56 -25.17 6.64 -9.39
C SER A 56 -24.37 7.11 -8.19
N VAL A 57 -23.15 6.60 -8.07
CA VAL A 57 -22.22 6.91 -6.98
C VAL A 57 -21.00 7.63 -7.55
N TRP A 58 -20.71 8.76 -6.94
CA TRP A 58 -19.66 9.67 -7.32
C TRP A 58 -18.77 9.91 -6.11
N HIS A 59 -17.48 9.67 -6.26
CA HIS A 59 -16.49 10.14 -5.32
C HIS A 59 -15.29 10.63 -6.11
N SER A 60 -14.77 11.77 -5.69
CA SER A 60 -13.55 12.34 -6.26
C SER A 60 -12.41 11.33 -6.23
N GLY A 61 -11.75 11.12 -7.38
CA GLY A 61 -10.69 10.14 -7.49
C GLY A 61 -11.16 8.67 -7.57
N TYR A 62 -12.45 8.40 -7.75
CA TYR A 62 -12.99 7.09 -8.08
C TYR A 62 -13.80 7.11 -9.37
N VAL A 63 -13.80 5.99 -10.09
CA VAL A 63 -14.64 5.77 -11.28
C VAL A 63 -16.10 5.86 -10.85
N VAL A 64 -16.88 6.68 -11.57
CA VAL A 64 -18.33 6.78 -11.34
C VAL A 64 -18.97 5.41 -11.61
N ARG A 65 -19.79 4.94 -10.67
CA ARG A 65 -20.52 3.68 -10.78
C ARG A 65 -22.02 3.93 -10.79
N SER A 66 -22.75 3.21 -11.62
CA SER A 66 -24.21 3.30 -11.67
C SER A 66 -24.86 1.93 -11.76
N ARG A 67 -26.04 1.79 -11.16
CA ARG A 67 -26.89 0.60 -11.20
C ARG A 67 -28.34 1.00 -11.35
N THR A 68 -29.08 0.26 -12.16
CA THR A 68 -30.54 0.39 -12.23
C THR A 68 -31.20 -0.65 -11.34
N ILE A 69 -32.10 -0.22 -10.46
CA ILE A 69 -32.89 -1.10 -9.59
C ILE A 69 -34.39 -0.86 -9.80
N ALA A 70 -35.20 -1.90 -9.63
CA ALA A 70 -36.65 -1.77 -9.57
C ALA A 70 -37.06 -1.49 -8.12
N VAL A 71 -37.81 -0.41 -7.90
CA VAL A 71 -38.19 0.05 -6.57
C VAL A 71 -39.63 -0.36 -6.25
N THR A 72 -39.82 -0.99 -5.08
CA THR A 72 -41.13 -1.30 -4.51
C THR A 72 -41.60 -0.14 -3.63
N PRO A 73 -42.78 0.46 -3.89
CA PRO A 73 -43.30 1.58 -3.10
C PRO A 73 -43.51 1.26 -1.62
N ASN A 74 -43.25 2.23 -0.75
CA ASN A 74 -43.36 2.14 0.71
C ASN A 74 -42.48 1.03 1.32
N ASP A 75 -41.39 0.66 0.65
CA ASP A 75 -40.46 -0.38 1.09
C ASP A 75 -39.01 0.13 1.14
N PHE A 76 -38.14 -0.71 1.69
CA PHE A 76 -36.69 -0.56 1.67
C PHE A 76 -36.12 -1.35 0.48
N ASN A 77 -35.37 -0.66 -0.38
CA ASN A 77 -34.83 -1.21 -1.62
C ASN A 77 -33.31 -1.16 -1.57
N GLN A 78 -32.68 -2.33 -1.49
CA GLN A 78 -31.23 -2.43 -1.38
C GLN A 78 -30.53 -2.23 -2.73
N CYS A 79 -29.42 -1.47 -2.73
CA CYS A 79 -28.58 -1.24 -3.89
C CYS A 79 -27.11 -1.07 -3.48
N ASP A 80 -26.38 -2.18 -3.42
CA ASP A 80 -24.98 -2.17 -2.97
C ASP A 80 -23.97 -1.89 -4.10
N PHE A 81 -22.86 -1.28 -3.76
CA PHE A 81 -21.70 -1.06 -4.62
C PHE A 81 -20.48 -1.72 -3.95
N ILE A 82 -20.47 -3.05 -3.92
CA ILE A 82 -19.51 -3.86 -3.14
C ILE A 82 -18.76 -4.89 -4.02
N PRO A 83 -17.55 -5.33 -3.66
CA PRO A 83 -16.82 -6.34 -4.43
C PRO A 83 -17.59 -7.67 -4.60
N PRO A 84 -17.38 -8.41 -5.69
CA PRO A 84 -16.50 -8.10 -6.82
C PRO A 84 -17.21 -7.31 -7.94
N SER A 85 -18.43 -6.81 -7.71
CA SER A 85 -19.28 -6.24 -8.75
C SER A 85 -19.81 -4.88 -8.36
N TYR A 86 -19.55 -3.86 -9.18
CA TYR A 86 -19.97 -2.48 -8.94
C TYR A 86 -19.26 -1.76 -7.78
N ASN A 87 -18.22 -2.35 -7.17
CA ASN A 87 -17.34 -1.63 -6.26
C ASN A 87 -16.73 -0.39 -6.93
N LEU A 88 -16.38 0.57 -6.09
CA LEU A 88 -15.63 1.74 -6.53
C LEU A 88 -14.20 1.31 -6.90
N VAL A 89 -13.71 1.89 -7.99
CA VAL A 89 -12.35 1.68 -8.50
C VAL A 89 -11.63 3.01 -8.44
N ALA A 90 -10.51 3.08 -7.73
CA ALA A 90 -9.76 4.32 -7.56
C ALA A 90 -9.06 4.76 -8.86
N SER A 91 -8.66 6.03 -8.91
CA SER A 91 -7.89 6.59 -10.02
C SER A 91 -6.61 5.84 -10.31
N VAL A 92 -5.98 5.21 -9.31
CA VAL A 92 -4.84 4.29 -9.43
C VAL A 92 -4.97 3.18 -8.39
N GLU A 93 -4.80 1.94 -8.80
CA GLU A 93 -4.82 0.78 -7.90
C GLU A 93 -3.61 -0.12 -8.18
N GLY A 94 -3.29 -1.02 -7.27
CA GLY A 94 -2.28 -2.04 -7.54
C GLY A 94 -1.77 -2.73 -6.30
N THR A 95 -0.67 -3.45 -6.46
CA THR A 95 0.07 -4.08 -5.36
C THR A 95 1.48 -3.52 -5.23
N VAL A 96 2.03 -3.62 -4.04
CA VAL A 96 3.43 -3.35 -3.73
C VAL A 96 4.06 -4.62 -3.18
N GLU A 97 5.11 -5.09 -3.86
CA GLU A 97 5.89 -6.26 -3.45
C GLU A 97 7.35 -5.87 -3.18
N ASP A 98 8.03 -6.68 -2.37
CA ASP A 98 9.48 -6.63 -2.23
C ASP A 98 10.19 -7.40 -3.35
N ASN A 99 11.52 -7.31 -3.39
CA ASN A 99 12.36 -8.00 -4.36
C ASN A 99 12.36 -9.53 -4.24
N TYR A 100 11.64 -10.10 -3.28
CA TYR A 100 11.41 -11.53 -3.12
C TYR A 100 9.97 -11.94 -3.50
N GLY A 101 9.15 -10.99 -3.94
CA GLY A 101 7.74 -11.22 -4.29
C GLY A 101 6.81 -11.29 -3.08
N ASN A 102 7.24 -10.83 -1.90
CA ASN A 102 6.34 -10.75 -0.74
C ASN A 102 5.57 -9.43 -0.76
N PRO A 103 4.28 -9.43 -0.38
CA PRO A 103 3.51 -8.19 -0.25
C PRO A 103 4.11 -7.28 0.81
N VAL A 104 4.13 -5.98 0.53
CA VAL A 104 4.63 -4.95 1.44
C VAL A 104 3.44 -4.19 2.04
N GLU A 105 3.04 -4.59 3.23
CA GLU A 105 2.00 -3.90 4.03
C GLU A 105 2.46 -2.50 4.47
N ASN A 106 1.55 -1.54 4.62
CA ASN A 106 1.83 -0.19 5.12
C ASN A 106 2.92 0.57 4.33
N ALA A 107 3.15 0.23 3.06
CA ALA A 107 3.92 1.05 2.15
C ALA A 107 3.11 2.31 1.82
N PHE A 108 3.77 3.46 1.83
CA PHE A 108 3.16 4.71 1.41
C PHE A 108 3.26 4.80 -0.11
N VAL A 109 2.12 4.95 -0.78
CA VAL A 109 2.00 5.12 -2.23
C VAL A 109 1.42 6.49 -2.49
N TRP A 110 2.03 7.27 -3.39
CA TRP A 110 1.59 8.63 -3.67
C TRP A 110 1.74 9.00 -5.15
N GLY A 111 0.94 9.99 -5.56
CA GLY A 111 1.07 10.67 -6.84
C GLY A 111 1.62 12.07 -6.61
N GLU A 112 2.80 12.35 -7.14
CA GLU A 112 3.41 13.68 -7.13
C GLU A 112 3.20 14.36 -8.49
N GLY A 113 2.60 15.55 -8.51
CA GLY A 113 2.36 16.25 -9.76
C GLY A 113 1.58 17.54 -9.58
N THR A 114 0.43 17.65 -10.25
CA THR A 114 -0.45 18.82 -10.15
C THR A 114 -0.89 19.10 -8.70
N ASN A 115 -1.16 18.04 -7.95
CA ASN A 115 -1.42 18.04 -6.51
C ASN A 115 -0.71 16.84 -5.88
N TRP A 116 -0.73 16.76 -4.55
CA TRP A 116 -0.18 15.63 -3.81
C TRP A 116 -1.31 14.79 -3.20
N TYR A 117 -1.32 13.50 -3.50
CA TYR A 117 -2.27 12.53 -2.95
C TYR A 117 -1.51 11.27 -2.53
N GLY A 118 -1.94 10.63 -1.45
CA GLY A 118 -1.30 9.41 -0.96
C GLY A 118 -2.23 8.47 -0.21
N CYS A 119 -1.85 7.20 -0.18
CA CYS A 119 -2.53 6.12 0.54
C CYS A 119 -1.50 5.14 1.12
N LYS A 120 -1.94 4.23 1.99
CA LYS A 120 -1.12 3.12 2.52
C LYS A 120 -1.60 1.79 1.95
N THR A 121 -0.69 0.85 1.74
CA THR A 121 -1.05 -0.53 1.35
C THR A 121 -1.62 -1.32 2.53
N ASN A 122 -2.55 -2.24 2.24
CA ASN A 122 -3.09 -3.18 3.22
C ASN A 122 -2.14 -4.37 3.48
N ALA A 123 -2.55 -5.34 4.30
CA ALA A 123 -1.77 -6.54 4.64
C ALA A 123 -1.39 -7.42 3.43
N ASN A 124 -2.15 -7.35 2.33
CA ASN A 124 -1.86 -8.04 1.08
C ASN A 124 -0.99 -7.20 0.13
N GLY A 125 -0.50 -6.04 0.58
CA GLY A 125 0.28 -5.11 -0.24
C GLY A 125 -0.56 -4.34 -1.25
N GLU A 126 -1.88 -4.39 -1.16
CA GLU A 126 -2.79 -3.75 -2.13
C GLU A 126 -3.04 -2.29 -1.74
N TYR A 127 -3.20 -1.41 -2.73
CA TYR A 127 -3.52 0.01 -2.50
C TYR A 127 -4.55 0.54 -3.50
N ALA A 128 -5.28 1.57 -3.05
CA ALA A 128 -6.19 2.40 -3.85
C ALA A 128 -5.81 3.88 -3.62
N LEU A 129 -5.30 4.53 -4.66
CA LEU A 129 -4.86 5.93 -4.65
C LEU A 129 -5.85 6.80 -5.44
N PRO A 130 -6.78 7.50 -4.76
CA PRO A 130 -7.70 8.42 -5.42
C PRO A 130 -6.99 9.73 -5.80
N LEU A 131 -6.96 10.04 -7.09
CA LEU A 131 -6.45 11.31 -7.62
C LEU A 131 -7.63 12.25 -7.84
N HIS A 132 -7.83 13.19 -6.91
CA HIS A 132 -9.02 14.02 -6.86
C HIS A 132 -9.06 15.12 -7.94
N THR A 133 -7.97 15.35 -8.67
CA THR A 133 -7.89 16.39 -9.70
C THR A 133 -7.28 15.86 -10.97
N GLY A 134 -7.77 16.34 -12.12
CA GLY A 134 -7.12 16.10 -13.40
C GLY A 134 -5.71 16.68 -13.41
N GLY A 135 -4.78 16.01 -14.10
CA GLY A 135 -3.38 16.38 -14.10
C GLY A 135 -2.45 15.22 -14.46
N THR A 136 -1.15 15.50 -14.49
CA THR A 136 -0.11 14.47 -14.65
C THR A 136 0.55 14.22 -13.30
N TYR A 137 0.73 12.95 -12.94
CA TYR A 137 1.27 12.52 -11.66
C TYR A 137 2.32 11.44 -11.85
N ASP A 138 3.46 11.57 -11.19
CA ASP A 138 4.44 10.52 -11.02
C ASP A 138 4.05 9.64 -9.84
N ILE A 139 3.77 8.36 -10.11
CA ILE A 139 3.34 7.41 -9.09
C ILE A 139 4.56 6.76 -8.45
N LYS A 140 4.65 6.88 -7.12
CA LYS A 140 5.79 6.43 -6.32
C LYS A 140 5.33 5.65 -5.11
N ALA A 141 6.22 4.83 -4.57
CA ALA A 141 6.01 4.07 -3.36
C ALA A 141 7.28 4.00 -2.51
N CYS A 142 7.12 4.01 -1.18
CA CYS A 142 8.22 3.83 -0.24
C CYS A 142 7.76 3.14 1.05
N LYS A 143 8.72 2.64 1.81
CA LYS A 143 8.54 2.14 3.17
C LYS A 143 9.87 2.24 3.92
N THR A 144 9.84 2.41 5.23
CA THR A 144 11.05 2.33 6.07
C THR A 144 11.83 1.04 5.78
N ASN A 145 13.15 1.16 5.63
CA ASN A 145 14.08 0.09 5.24
C ASN A 145 13.90 -0.41 3.79
N PHE A 146 13.20 0.32 2.93
CA PHE A 146 13.14 0.07 1.50
C PHE A 146 13.55 1.32 0.72
N ASN A 147 14.14 1.11 -0.44
CA ASN A 147 14.39 2.17 -1.39
C ASN A 147 13.05 2.70 -1.95
N GLU A 148 12.94 4.01 -2.09
CA GLU A 148 11.85 4.62 -2.85
C GLU A 148 11.87 4.07 -4.29
N ARG A 149 10.67 3.79 -4.82
CA ARG A 149 10.47 3.43 -6.21
C ARG A 149 9.50 4.36 -6.89
N SER A 150 9.81 4.67 -8.15
CA SER A 150 8.90 5.33 -9.07
C SER A 150 8.44 4.31 -10.10
N TYR A 151 7.12 4.25 -10.33
CA TYR A 151 6.53 3.49 -11.42
C TYR A 151 6.58 4.29 -12.73
N GLY A 152 6.36 5.60 -12.64
CA GLY A 152 6.34 6.54 -13.77
C GLY A 152 5.09 7.44 -13.80
N SER A 153 5.02 8.29 -14.83
CA SER A 153 3.95 9.28 -14.98
C SER A 153 2.66 8.70 -15.53
N ILE A 154 1.53 9.16 -14.98
CA ILE A 154 0.19 8.93 -15.52
C ILE A 154 -0.55 10.25 -15.71
N THR A 155 -1.57 10.27 -16.57
CA THR A 155 -2.42 11.44 -16.78
C THR A 155 -3.87 11.12 -16.38
N GLN A 156 -4.34 11.83 -15.37
CA GLN A 156 -5.73 11.84 -14.90
C GLN A 156 -6.52 12.85 -15.74
N SER A 157 -7.54 12.39 -16.47
CA SER A 157 -8.30 13.25 -17.41
C SER A 157 -9.29 14.21 -16.72
N GLY A 158 -9.62 14.00 -15.45
CA GLY A 158 -10.60 14.81 -14.73
C GLY A 158 -10.76 14.42 -13.26
N TYR A 159 -11.80 14.97 -12.62
CA TYR A 159 -12.14 14.70 -11.22
C TYR A 159 -12.55 13.25 -10.97
N HIS A 160 -13.06 12.58 -12.01
CA HIS A 160 -13.37 11.15 -12.03
C HIS A 160 -12.67 10.49 -13.23
N PRO A 161 -11.98 9.35 -13.04
CA PRO A 161 -11.49 8.55 -14.15
C PRO A 161 -12.68 8.05 -15.00
N THR A 162 -12.57 8.16 -16.33
CA THR A 162 -13.68 7.93 -17.28
C THR A 162 -13.83 6.48 -17.73
N THR A 163 -12.89 5.59 -17.39
CA THR A 163 -12.92 4.16 -17.75
C THR A 163 -12.30 3.31 -16.64
N ASP A 164 -12.80 2.08 -16.48
CA ASP A 164 -12.17 1.01 -15.67
C ASP A 164 -10.77 0.61 -16.17
N GLU A 165 -10.35 1.09 -17.34
CA GLU A 165 -9.00 0.86 -17.89
C GLU A 165 -7.92 1.71 -17.19
N GLN A 166 -8.29 2.51 -16.19
CA GLN A 166 -7.34 3.35 -15.45
C GLN A 166 -6.55 2.53 -14.41
N THR A 167 -5.34 2.16 -14.85
CA THR A 167 -4.11 2.33 -14.06
C THR A 167 -3.86 1.41 -12.87
N THR A 168 -3.92 0.10 -13.12
CA THR A 168 -3.14 -0.83 -12.30
C THR A 168 -1.64 -0.49 -12.39
N LYS A 169 -0.99 -0.17 -11.27
CA LYS A 169 0.45 0.14 -11.20
C LYS A 169 1.14 -0.72 -10.14
N ASN A 170 1.39 -1.96 -10.51
CA ASN A 170 1.99 -2.93 -9.59
C ASN A 170 3.49 -2.65 -9.41
N PHE A 171 3.89 -2.28 -8.20
CA PHE A 171 5.30 -2.18 -7.81
C PHE A 171 5.86 -3.59 -7.59
N THR A 172 6.08 -4.30 -8.70
CA THR A 172 6.58 -5.68 -8.76
C THR A 172 7.72 -5.80 -9.77
N GLY A 173 8.48 -6.90 -9.74
CA GLY A 173 9.62 -7.09 -10.65
C GLY A 173 10.61 -5.93 -10.58
N THR A 174 10.88 -5.26 -11.70
CA THR A 174 11.80 -4.11 -11.74
C THR A 174 11.33 -2.91 -10.89
N TYR A 175 10.03 -2.81 -10.60
CA TYR A 175 9.45 -1.72 -9.81
C TYR A 175 9.23 -2.11 -8.34
N CYS A 176 9.62 -3.33 -7.92
CA CYS A 176 9.50 -3.75 -6.53
C CYS A 176 10.33 -2.87 -5.58
N LEU A 177 9.88 -2.80 -4.33
CA LEU A 177 10.62 -2.15 -3.27
C LEU A 177 11.82 -3.01 -2.89
N GLU A 178 13.02 -2.48 -3.13
CA GLU A 178 14.26 -3.14 -2.73
C GLU A 178 14.56 -2.81 -1.27
N ARG A 179 14.77 -3.85 -0.46
CA ARG A 179 15.15 -3.66 0.94
C ARG A 179 16.53 -3.04 1.03
N ILE A 180 16.68 -2.00 1.85
CA ILE A 180 17.96 -1.43 2.20
C ILE A 180 18.64 -2.43 3.13
N LEU A 181 19.65 -3.12 2.61
CA LEU A 181 20.56 -3.92 3.41
C LEU A 181 21.57 -2.98 4.04
N GLY A 182 21.79 -3.08 5.34
CA GLY A 182 22.82 -2.28 6.00
C GLY A 182 24.19 -2.61 5.40
N THR A 183 25.15 -1.69 5.46
CA THR A 183 26.55 -1.97 5.08
C THR A 183 27.23 -3.08 5.93
N ASP A 184 26.51 -3.55 6.94
CA ASP A 184 26.86 -4.56 7.91
C ASP A 184 26.33 -5.95 7.47
N ASP A 185 25.46 -5.98 6.43
CA ASP A 185 24.83 -7.17 5.86
C ASP A 185 25.71 -7.84 4.77
N LEU A 186 26.96 -8.11 5.12
CA LEU A 186 27.55 -9.40 4.74
C LEU A 186 27.01 -10.55 5.62
N GLY A 187 26.07 -10.23 6.52
CA GLY A 187 25.36 -11.12 7.43
C GLY A 187 24.31 -11.97 6.72
N PHE A 188 24.49 -13.29 6.83
CA PHE A 188 23.50 -14.30 6.49
C PHE A 188 22.10 -13.98 7.08
N VAL A 189 21.09 -13.89 6.22
CA VAL A 189 19.68 -13.86 6.63
C VAL A 189 19.22 -15.28 6.94
N VAL A 190 18.93 -15.58 8.21
CA VAL A 190 18.22 -16.82 8.62
C VAL A 190 16.89 -16.40 9.23
N TYR A 191 15.81 -16.60 8.49
CA TYR A 191 14.45 -16.27 8.91
C TYR A 191 14.07 -16.98 10.23
N GLY A 192 13.77 -16.20 11.27
CA GLY A 192 13.07 -16.66 12.49
C GLY A 192 13.80 -17.71 13.35
N ARG A 193 15.11 -17.92 13.19
CA ARG A 193 15.87 -18.91 13.96
C ARG A 193 17.13 -18.30 14.58
N SER A 194 17.40 -18.63 15.85
CA SER A 194 18.65 -18.28 16.51
C SER A 194 19.80 -19.12 15.96
N VAL A 195 20.79 -18.47 15.36
CA VAL A 195 22.04 -19.11 14.93
C VAL A 195 23.03 -19.06 16.08
N VAL A 196 23.32 -20.21 16.70
CA VAL A 196 24.38 -20.34 17.72
C VAL A 196 25.67 -20.78 17.01
N ILE A 197 26.69 -19.92 17.01
CA ILE A 197 28.04 -20.28 16.58
C ILE A 197 28.82 -20.70 17.83
N PRO A 198 29.13 -22.00 18.03
CA PRO A 198 29.99 -22.42 19.12
C PRO A 198 31.42 -21.93 18.86
N ASP A 199 32.04 -21.35 19.90
CA ASP A 199 33.38 -20.72 19.82
C ASP A 199 34.50 -21.72 19.47
N ASP A 200 34.27 -23.01 19.67
CA ASP A 200 35.25 -24.09 19.49
C ASP A 200 34.86 -25.08 18.38
N LEU A 201 34.91 -24.63 17.12
CA LEU A 201 34.88 -25.56 15.97
C LEU A 201 36.30 -26.02 15.59
N PRO A 202 36.60 -27.33 15.58
CA PRO A 202 37.88 -27.82 15.08
C PRO A 202 38.02 -27.57 13.58
N THR A 203 39.23 -27.21 13.15
CA THR A 203 39.60 -26.62 11.85
C THR A 203 39.30 -27.47 10.60
N THR A 204 38.70 -28.65 10.74
CA THR A 204 38.45 -29.59 9.63
C THR A 204 37.06 -30.22 9.62
N SER A 205 36.11 -29.70 10.40
CA SER A 205 34.78 -30.32 10.45
C SER A 205 33.93 -29.96 9.23
N SER A 206 33.65 -30.96 8.39
CA SER A 206 32.58 -30.93 7.39
C SER A 206 31.29 -31.41 8.03
N LEU A 207 30.34 -30.52 8.25
CA LEU A 207 28.97 -30.87 8.62
C LEU A 207 28.04 -30.41 7.50
N ILE A 208 27.69 -31.34 6.60
CA ILE A 208 26.48 -31.22 5.79
C ILE A 208 25.49 -32.15 6.47
N ALA A 209 24.40 -31.60 7.00
CA ALA A 209 23.20 -32.38 7.24
C ALA A 209 22.15 -31.87 6.26
N ALA A 210 21.45 -32.81 5.63
CA ALA A 210 20.32 -32.51 4.77
C ALA A 210 19.30 -31.66 5.51
N ASP A 211 18.64 -30.78 4.75
CA ASP A 211 17.54 -29.92 5.16
C ASP A 211 16.41 -30.77 5.77
N ASP A 212 16.46 -30.97 7.09
CA ASP A 212 15.37 -31.55 7.85
C ASP A 212 14.49 -30.41 8.39
N PRO A 213 13.27 -30.22 7.85
CA PRO A 213 12.39 -29.12 8.23
C PRO A 213 11.97 -29.17 9.71
N ALA A 214 12.23 -30.28 10.43
CA ALA A 214 11.96 -30.41 11.86
C ALA A 214 13.03 -29.79 12.78
N THR A 215 14.18 -29.34 12.24
CA THR A 215 15.27 -28.80 13.08
C THR A 215 15.19 -27.28 13.22
N THR A 216 15.19 -26.75 14.45
CA THR A 216 15.09 -25.31 14.75
C THR A 216 16.41 -24.54 14.63
N THR A 217 17.50 -25.21 14.24
CA THR A 217 18.86 -24.64 14.28
C THR A 217 19.60 -24.92 12.99
N VAL A 218 20.00 -23.87 12.26
CA VAL A 218 20.85 -23.95 11.07
C VAL A 218 22.29 -23.67 11.48
N LYS A 219 23.24 -24.54 11.10
CA LYS A 219 24.67 -24.33 11.37
C LYS A 219 25.36 -23.80 10.11
N LEU A 220 26.02 -22.64 10.23
CA LEU A 220 26.73 -22.00 9.13
C LEU A 220 28.21 -22.42 9.09
N LYS A 221 28.78 -22.43 7.89
CA LYS A 221 30.20 -22.69 7.65
C LYS A 221 30.97 -21.36 7.60
N THR A 222 31.87 -21.14 8.55
CA THR A 222 32.85 -20.06 8.45
C THR A 222 34.21 -20.62 8.03
N TRP A 223 34.86 -20.01 7.04
CA TRP A 223 36.26 -20.32 6.70
C TRP A 223 37.19 -19.38 7.48
N LYS A 224 38.09 -19.95 8.28
CA LYS A 224 39.22 -19.20 8.84
C LYS A 224 40.35 -19.26 7.81
N PHE A 225 40.67 -18.14 7.16
CA PHE A 225 41.88 -18.08 6.32
C PHE A 225 43.10 -18.25 7.23
N GLY A 226 43.98 -19.19 6.87
CA GLY A 226 45.20 -19.49 7.60
C GLY A 226 46.05 -18.23 7.81
N SER A 227 46.62 -18.11 9.00
CA SER A 227 47.49 -17.01 9.42
C SER A 227 48.56 -16.70 8.36
N GLY A 228 48.41 -15.58 7.65
CA GLY A 228 49.36 -15.14 6.63
C GLY A 228 48.85 -14.05 5.69
N ALA A 229 47.52 -13.92 5.49
CA ALA A 229 46.94 -12.77 4.79
C ALA A 229 46.46 -11.74 5.81
N ALA A 230 47.12 -10.58 5.85
CA ALA A 230 46.72 -9.46 6.67
C ALA A 230 45.29 -9.02 6.28
N LEU A 231 44.35 -9.15 7.21
CA LEU A 231 43.16 -8.32 7.19
C LEU A 231 43.64 -6.94 7.64
N THR A 232 43.82 -6.01 6.70
CA THR A 232 43.94 -4.59 7.05
C THR A 232 42.61 -4.14 7.62
N THR A 233 42.46 -4.26 8.94
CA THR A 233 41.50 -3.51 9.71
C THR A 233 41.92 -2.05 9.63
N THR A 234 41.26 -1.24 8.81
CA THR A 234 41.18 0.20 9.07
C THR A 234 40.23 0.40 10.24
N SER A 235 40.73 0.14 11.45
CA SER A 235 40.22 0.78 12.66
C SER A 235 40.84 2.17 12.70
N SER A 236 40.13 3.20 12.27
CA SER A 236 40.45 4.56 12.72
C SER A 236 39.87 4.71 14.12
N GLY A 237 40.71 5.13 15.08
CA GLY A 237 40.38 5.30 16.48
C GLY A 237 39.14 6.18 16.72
N THR A 238 38.57 6.12 17.92
CA THR A 238 39.21 6.76 19.08
C THR A 238 38.75 6.12 20.38
N SER A 239 39.70 6.06 21.30
CA SER A 239 39.58 5.64 22.69
C SER A 239 38.67 6.57 23.48
N ASP A 240 37.91 5.98 24.40
CA ASP A 240 37.17 6.66 25.45
C ASP A 240 38.13 7.23 26.52
N SER A 241 38.19 8.55 26.70
CA SER A 241 38.17 9.25 28.00
C SER A 241 38.64 10.73 27.95
N SER A 242 37.84 11.55 28.65
CA SER A 242 38.09 12.89 29.23
C SER A 242 38.03 14.16 28.34
N GLU A 243 37.04 14.99 28.72
CA GLU A 243 36.95 16.46 28.75
C GLU A 243 37.69 17.31 27.70
N GLY A 244 36.91 18.12 26.95
CA GLY A 244 37.45 19.26 26.20
C GLY A 244 36.50 19.80 25.12
N ASP A 245 35.72 20.82 25.49
CA ASP A 245 35.34 21.99 24.67
C ASP A 245 35.49 21.97 23.13
N GLY A 246 34.39 22.28 22.43
CA GLY A 246 34.46 23.09 21.20
C GLY A 246 33.88 22.48 19.91
N SER A 247 32.60 22.77 19.67
CA SER A 247 32.02 23.26 18.40
C SER A 247 32.43 22.68 17.03
N GLY A 248 31.42 22.13 16.32
CA GLY A 248 31.20 22.26 14.86
C GLY A 248 31.81 21.14 14.01
N GLY A 249 31.11 20.47 13.09
CA GLY A 249 29.75 20.54 12.56
C GLY A 249 29.68 19.66 11.29
N THR A 250 28.47 19.13 10.97
CA THR A 250 27.90 18.82 9.63
C THR A 250 28.71 17.93 8.65
N ASN A 251 28.22 16.94 7.90
CA ASN A 251 26.90 16.52 7.38
C ASN A 251 27.04 15.05 6.91
N TYR A 252 26.01 14.21 7.07
CA TYR A 252 25.39 13.40 6.00
C TYR A 252 24.03 12.92 6.51
N LYS A 253 23.02 13.73 6.16
CA LYS A 253 21.60 13.52 6.40
C LYS A 253 21.06 12.76 5.19
N GLY A 254 20.59 11.55 5.43
CA GLY A 254 19.72 10.79 4.53
C GLY A 254 18.54 10.28 5.34
N ASP A 255 17.97 11.15 6.19
CA ASP A 255 16.70 10.90 6.83
C ASP A 255 15.69 10.62 5.71
N CYS A 256 15.10 9.43 5.73
CA CYS A 256 13.75 9.24 5.23
C CYS A 256 12.86 10.03 6.19
N GLY A 257 12.84 11.35 5.99
CA GLY A 257 12.10 12.28 6.83
C GLY A 257 10.64 11.92 6.76
N ASP A 258 10.10 11.50 7.90
CA ASP A 258 8.72 11.77 8.29
C ASP A 258 7.68 11.43 7.21
N CYS A 259 7.55 10.13 6.89
CA CYS A 259 6.44 9.65 6.08
C CYS A 259 5.19 9.45 6.96
N GLY A 260 4.64 10.57 7.46
CA GLY A 260 3.27 10.74 7.94
C GLY A 260 2.79 9.83 9.08
N GLU A 261 2.87 10.34 10.32
CA GLU A 261 1.89 10.05 11.38
C GLU A 261 0.49 10.57 11.02
#